data_AF-A0A5N8YLV7-F1
#
_entry.id   AF-A0A5N8YLV7-F1
#
_cell.length_a   1.000
_cell.length_b   1.000
_cell.length_c   1.000
_cell.angle_alpha   90.00
_cell.angle_beta   90.00
_cell.angle_gamma   90.00
#
_symmetry.space_group_name_H-M   'P 1'
#
loop_
_entity.id
_entity.type
_entity.pdbx_description
1 polymer ?
#
loop_
_entity_poly.entity_id
_entity_poly.type
_entity_poly.pdbx_seq_one_letter_code
_entity_poly.pdbx_strand_id
1 'polypeptide(L)'
;MWFLINQYSLVFSLFLIGPVSWFVISRTLDWRWATLFLVCILTGVLLLFYTQSTKASVIDTRSEWDGALSSGAPMLVELYSDY
;
A
#
# COMPACT_ATOMS: atom_id res chain seq x y z
N MET A 1 -8.61 -12.06 -0.78
CA MET A 1 -9.37 -10.93 -1.36
C MET A 1 -8.66 -9.57 -1.23
N TRP A 2 -7.70 -9.40 -0.32
CA TRP A 2 -6.84 -8.21 -0.22
C TRP A 2 -5.69 -8.16 -1.26
N PHE A 3 -5.49 -9.23 -2.02
CA PHE A 3 -4.42 -9.37 -3.02
C PHE A 3 -4.62 -8.54 -4.30
N LEU A 4 -5.81 -7.97 -4.51
CA LEU A 4 -6.13 -7.16 -5.70
C LEU A 4 -5.80 -5.67 -5.53
N ILE A 5 -5.60 -5.20 -4.30
CA ILE A 5 -5.05 -3.86 -4.06
C ILE A 5 -3.54 -4.03 -4.09
N ASN A 6 -3.02 -4.21 -5.29
CA ASN A 6 -1.59 -4.15 -5.53
C ASN A 6 -1.10 -2.79 -5.03
N GLN A 7 0.04 -2.76 -4.35
CA GLN A 7 0.67 -1.53 -3.87
C GLN A 7 0.85 -0.50 -5.00
N TYR A 8 1.04 -0.98 -6.23
CA TYR A 8 1.09 -0.17 -7.45
C TYR A 8 -0.26 0.40 -7.89
N SER A 9 -1.39 -0.27 -7.59
CA SER A 9 -2.74 0.24 -7.90
C SER A 9 -3.04 1.50 -7.10
N LEU A 10 -2.58 1.58 -5.85
CA LEU A 10 -2.74 2.75 -4.98
C LEU A 10 -1.95 3.94 -5.53
N VAL A 11 -0.72 3.71 -6.01
CA VAL A 11 0.11 4.72 -6.68
C VAL A 11 -0.54 5.18 -7.99
N PHE A 12 -1.08 4.26 -8.78
CA PHE A 12 -1.75 4.57 -10.04
C PHE A 12 -3.01 5.43 -9.83
N SER A 13 -3.86 5.07 -8.85
CA SER A 13 -5.01 5.88 -8.47
C SER A 13 -4.60 7.28 -8.01
N LEU A 14 -3.46 7.41 -7.33
CA LEU A 14 -2.94 8.71 -6.90
C LEU A 14 -2.56 9.62 -8.07
N PHE A 15 -1.88 9.05 -9.07
CA PHE A 15 -1.48 9.77 -10.28
C PHE A 15 -2.68 10.26 -11.11
N LEU A 16 -3.82 9.57 -10.99
CA LEU A 16 -5.04 9.93 -11.71
C LEU A 16 -5.90 10.91 -10.91
N ILE A 17 -6.13 10.61 -9.63
CA ILE A 17 -7.02 11.39 -8.75
C ILE A 17 -6.36 12.70 -8.29
N GLY A 18 -5.07 12.68 -7.98
CA GLY A 18 -4.34 13.84 -7.45
C GLY A 18 -4.38 15.07 -8.37
N PRO A 19 -3.91 14.96 -9.62
CA PRO A 19 -3.92 16.07 -10.58
C PRO A 19 -5.33 16.54 -10.94
N VAL A 20 -6.28 15.61 -11.11
CA VAL A 20 -7.68 15.95 -11.41
C VAL A 20 -8.30 16.73 -10.25
N SER A 21 -8.11 16.27 -9.01
CA SER A 21 -8.63 16.93 -7.82
C SER A 21 -7.98 18.30 -7.62
N TRP A 22 -6.66 18.42 -7.84
CA TRP A 22 -5.97 19.71 -7.81
C TRP A 22 -6.57 20.67 -8.83
N PHE A 23 -6.74 20.22 -10.08
CA PHE A 23 -7.28 21.05 -11.14
C PHE A 23 -8.67 21.56 -10.76
N VAL A 24 -9.57 20.68 -10.33
CA VAL A 24 -10.92 21.06 -9.89
C VAL A 24 -10.87 22.07 -8.74
N ILE A 25 -10.11 21.78 -7.67
CA ILE A 25 -10.03 22.65 -6.49
C ILE A 25 -9.45 24.01 -6.86
N SER A 26 -8.40 24.07 -7.70
CA SER A 26 -7.78 25.33 -8.13
C SER A 26 -8.70 26.19 -9.03
N ARG A 27 -9.76 25.60 -9.59
CA ARG A 27 -10.78 26.31 -10.36
C ARG A 27 -11.94 26.79 -9.48
N THR A 28 -12.19 26.13 -8.34
CA THR A 28 -13.28 26.49 -7.42
C THR A 28 -12.83 27.33 -6.22
N LEU A 29 -11.57 27.16 -5.79
CA LEU A 29 -10.94 27.80 -4.64
C LEU A 29 -9.56 28.36 -5.07
N ASP A 30 -8.90 29.09 -4.17
CA ASP A 30 -7.52 29.52 -4.41
C ASP A 30 -6.57 28.32 -4.57
N TRP A 31 -5.57 28.48 -5.44
CA TRP A 31 -4.53 27.48 -5.72
C TRP A 31 -3.76 27.02 -4.47
N ARG A 32 -3.71 27.85 -3.43
CA ARG A 32 -3.11 27.52 -2.13
C ARG A 32 -3.82 26.34 -1.45
N TRP A 33 -5.15 26.32 -1.53
CA TRP A 33 -5.96 25.22 -0.98
C TRP A 33 -5.82 23.94 -1.80
N ALA A 34 -5.71 24.04 -3.12
CA ALA A 34 -5.40 22.89 -3.98
C ALA A 34 -4.05 22.27 -3.63
N THR A 35 -3.05 23.12 -3.37
CA THR A 35 -1.71 22.69 -2.93
C THR A 35 -1.74 21.97 -1.59
N LEU A 36 -2.40 22.57 -0.61
CA LEU A 36 -2.53 21.99 0.72
C LEU A 36 -3.24 20.62 0.66
N PHE A 37 -4.31 20.51 -0.12
CA PHE A 37 -5.03 19.27 -0.32
C PHE A 37 -4.15 18.15 -0.89
N LEU A 38 -3.35 18.46 -1.91
CA LEU A 38 -2.47 17.47 -2.54
C LEU A 38 -1.35 17.02 -1.60
N VAL A 39 -0.82 17.93 -0.78
CA VAL A 39 0.12 17.56 0.29
C VAL A 39 -0.53 16.61 1.29
N CYS A 40 -1.75 16.91 1.76
CA CYS A 40 -2.47 16.04 2.70
C CYS A 40 -2.73 14.64 2.11
N ILE A 41 -3.13 14.55 0.84
CA ILE A 41 -3.30 13.27 0.15
C ILE A 41 -1.99 12.50 0.08
N LEU A 42 -0.91 13.15 -0.35
CA LEU A 42 0.42 12.51 -0.45
C LEU A 42 0.87 11.97 0.90
N THR A 43 0.70 12.74 1.97
CA THR A 43 1.04 12.29 3.34
C THR A 43 0.19 11.08 3.75
N GLY A 44 -1.13 11.12 3.53
CA GLY A 44 -2.01 10.00 3.87
C GLY A 44 -1.66 8.72 3.12
N VAL A 45 -1.30 8.84 1.84
CA VAL A 45 -0.91 7.70 1.02
C VAL A 45 0.47 7.17 1.37
N LEU A 46 1.44 8.02 1.71
CA LEU A 46 2.73 7.58 2.23
C LEU A 46 2.56 6.74 3.50
N LEU A 47 1.68 7.17 4.41
CA LEU A 47 1.37 6.42 5.63
C LEU A 47 0.73 5.07 5.31
N LEU A 48 -0.27 5.04 4.43
CA LEU A 48 -0.92 3.80 4.01
C LEU A 48 0.07 2.84 3.34
N PHE A 49 0.92 3.34 2.45
CA PHE A 49 1.95 2.56 1.78
C PHE A 49 2.94 1.93 2.75
N TYR A 50 3.34 2.66 3.79
CA TYR A 50 4.20 2.14 4.85
C TYR A 50 3.53 1.00 5.63
N THR A 51 2.24 1.16 5.94
CA THR A 51 1.48 0.13 6.68
C THR A 51 1.13 -1.11 5.85
N GLN A 52 1.01 -0.98 4.53
CA GLN A 52 0.61 -2.08 3.65
C GLN A 52 1.79 -2.85 3.03
N SER A 53 3.04 -2.40 3.23
CA SER A 53 4.23 -3.10 2.78
C SER A 53 4.40 -4.42 3.55
N THR A 54 3.69 -5.45 3.09
CA THR A 54 3.75 -6.79 3.65
C THR A 54 4.93 -7.47 3.01
N LYS A 55 6.02 -7.66 3.77
CA LYS A 55 7.16 -8.43 3.30
C LYS A 55 6.79 -9.91 3.31
N ALA A 56 6.78 -10.55 2.14
CA ALA A 56 6.73 -11.99 2.06
C ALA A 56 8.03 -12.54 2.69
N SER A 57 7.87 -13.43 3.68
CA SER A 57 9.01 -14.11 4.31
C SER A 57 9.19 -15.43 3.60
N VAL A 58 10.35 -15.65 3.00
CA VAL A 58 10.73 -16.98 2.51
C VAL A 58 11.11 -17.81 3.74
N ILE A 59 10.47 -18.97 3.89
CA ILE A 59 10.70 -19.89 4.99
C ILE A 59 11.36 -21.12 4.39
N ASP A 60 12.65 -21.29 4.64
CA ASP A 60 13.45 -22.38 4.07
C ASP A 60 13.66 -23.52 5.08
N THR A 61 13.49 -23.25 6.38
CA THR A 61 13.75 -24.22 7.45
C THR A 61 12.51 -24.55 8.28
N ARG A 62 12.49 -25.77 8.82
CA ARG A 62 11.40 -26.23 9.70
C ARG A 62 11.30 -25.43 11.00
N SER A 63 12.43 -24.94 11.52
CA SER A 63 12.45 -24.08 12.71
C SER A 63 11.80 -22.71 12.47
N GLU A 64 11.99 -22.11 11.29
CA GLU A 64 11.34 -20.84 10.93
C GLU A 64 9.83 -21.03 10.77
N TRP A 65 9.41 -22.17 10.23
CA TRP A 65 8.01 -22.55 10.12
C TRP A 65 7.34 -22.72 11.50
N ASP A 66 7.98 -23.45 12.41
CA ASP A 66 7.47 -23.63 13.78
C ASP A 66 7.41 -22.30 14.55
N GLY A 67 8.40 -21.42 14.35
CA GLY A 67 8.39 -20.05 14.85
C GLY A 67 7.22 -19.23 14.31
N ALA A 68 6.98 -19.28 12.99
CA ALA A 68 5.87 -18.59 12.36
C ALA A 68 4.51 -19.11 12.88
N LEU A 69 4.33 -20.43 12.99
CA LEU A 69 3.12 -21.05 13.55
C LEU A 69 2.86 -20.62 14.99
N SER A 70 3.91 -20.55 15.81
CA SER A 70 3.81 -20.15 17.21
C SER A 70 3.41 -18.68 17.41
N SER A 71 3.58 -17.83 16.38
CA SER A 71 3.26 -16.41 16.46
C SER A 71 1.76 -16.12 16.58
N GLY A 72 0.90 -17.07 16.19
CA GLY A 72 -0.55 -16.89 16.17
C GLY A 72 -1.06 -15.84 15.17
N ALA A 73 -0.17 -15.27 14.36
CA ALA A 73 -0.54 -14.30 13.34
C ALA A 73 -1.23 -15.01 12.15
N PRO A 74 -2.27 -14.41 11.56
CA PRO A 74 -2.86 -14.93 10.34
C PRO A 74 -1.82 -14.88 9.22
N MET A 75 -1.55 -16.03 8.61
CA MET A 75 -0.53 -16.19 7.56
C MET A 75 -1.16 -16.76 6.28
N LEU A 76 -0.69 -16.29 5.13
CA LEU A 76 -0.95 -16.89 3.83
C LEU A 76 0.30 -17.67 3.43
N VAL A 77 0.14 -18.94 3.10
CA VAL A 77 1.26 -19.83 2.79
C VAL A 77 1.21 -20.19 1.32
N GLU A 78 2.25 -19.81 0.58
CA GLU A 78 2.44 -20.19 -0.81
C GLU A 78 3.53 -21.25 -0.87
N LEU A 79 3.17 -22.47 -1.28
CA LEU A 79 4.09 -23.59 -1.40
C LEU A 79 4.70 -23.58 -2.79
N TYR A 80 6.02 -23.40 -2.85
CA TYR A 80 6.81 -23.51 -4.08
C TYR A 80 7.63 -24.80 -4.05
N SER A 81 7.79 -25.40 -5.22
CA SER A 81 8.67 -26.55 -5.45
C SER A 81 9.63 -26.16 -6.56
N ASP A 82 10.94 -26.26 -6.30
CA ASP A 82 11.98 -26.01 -7.31
C ASP A 82 12.17 -27.17 -8.31
N TYR A 83 11.32 -28.21 -8.23
CA TYR A 83 11.28 -29.36 -9.15
C TYR A 83 10.44 -29.12 -10.40
#